data_AF-A0A522R7U5-F1
#
_entry.id   AF-A0A522R7U5-F1
#
_cell.length_a   1.000
_cell.length_b   1.000
_cell.length_c   1.000
_cell.angle_alpha   90.00
_cell.angle_beta   90.00
_cell.angle_gamma   90.00
#
_symmetry.space_group_name_H-M   'P 1'
#
loop_
_entity.id
_entity.type
_entity.pdbx_description
1 polymer ?
#
loop_
_entity_poly.entity_id
_entity_poly.type
_entity_poly.pdbx_seq_one_letter_code
_entity_poly.pdbx_strand_id
1 'polypeptide(L)'
;MQLAELKYKTSIPLSQNKGFLLISVLYFFFNGIFLPQGLLYTDLLAPFFIWWLYRHFQLHLLLYFFAFTTPFILIHFHDNASPWYYYRSYIMFFTAVVFAVSFYVSLKEGYALSPVFKKILILNFGLFCLALLALHFPELIKAFWYLKPITPGVNSFPRLKLFTYEASYYSLLLAPVAIYFYLRLCLFKTKKPALLFLMVTLPLFFSLSFGVIACIGLTLFILICLRAKLFLRKKSVVYFLLISALLALAVVIAILK
;
A
#
# COMPACT_ATOMS: atom_id res chain seq x y z
N MET A 1 -10.87 9.16 36.36
CA MET A 1 -10.58 10.53 35.87
C MET A 1 -9.34 10.43 34.97
N GLN A 2 -9.33 10.45 33.63
CA GLN A 2 -10.24 10.84 32.55
C GLN A 2 -10.05 9.85 31.37
N LEU A 3 -10.79 8.74 31.31
CA LEU A 3 -10.69 7.76 30.20
C LEU A 3 -12.03 7.53 29.48
N ALA A 4 -13.06 8.32 29.83
CA ALA A 4 -14.41 8.20 29.28
C ALA A 4 -14.83 9.39 28.38
N GLU A 5 -13.97 10.41 28.20
CA GLU A 5 -14.31 11.64 27.45
C GLU A 5 -13.53 11.85 26.16
N LEU A 6 -12.81 10.85 25.65
CA LEU A 6 -12.45 10.81 24.23
C LEU A 6 -13.59 10.18 23.43
N LYS A 7 -14.79 10.77 23.56
CA LYS A 7 -15.79 10.78 22.49
C LYS A 7 -15.12 11.57 21.36
N TYR A 8 -14.41 10.86 20.49
CA TYR A 8 -13.85 11.41 19.26
C TYR A 8 -15.02 11.91 18.41
N LYS A 9 -15.38 13.17 18.63
CA LYS A 9 -16.41 13.90 17.91
C LYS A 9 -15.81 14.28 16.56
N THR A 10 -15.76 13.31 15.64
CA THR A 10 -15.61 13.58 14.21
C THR A 10 -16.68 12.80 13.46
N SER A 11 -17.95 13.12 13.74
CA SER A 11 -19.02 12.79 12.80
C SER A 11 -18.89 13.70 11.58
N ILE A 12 -17.87 13.44 10.77
CA ILE A 12 -17.82 13.92 9.39
C ILE A 12 -19.12 13.45 8.72
N PRO A 13 -19.89 14.33 8.06
CA PRO A 13 -21.15 13.95 7.46
C PRO A 13 -20.96 12.75 6.52
N LEU A 14 -21.88 11.79 6.61
CA LEU A 14 -21.84 10.51 5.88
C LEU A 14 -21.68 10.68 4.35
N SER A 15 -22.04 11.86 3.82
CA SER A 15 -21.89 12.25 2.41
C SER A 15 -20.42 12.43 1.98
N GLN A 16 -19.55 13.05 2.81
CA GLN A 16 -18.13 13.21 2.51
C GLN A 16 -17.39 11.86 2.46
N ASN A 17 -17.87 10.85 3.20
CA ASN A 17 -17.31 9.50 3.17
C ASN A 17 -17.55 8.76 1.84
N LYS A 18 -18.62 9.08 1.08
CA LYS A 18 -18.91 8.38 -0.18
C LYS A 18 -17.96 8.79 -1.30
N GLY A 19 -17.71 10.10 -1.45
CA GLY A 19 -16.77 10.63 -2.45
C GLY A 19 -15.34 10.14 -2.18
N PHE A 20 -14.89 10.24 -0.92
CA PHE A 20 -13.57 9.74 -0.52
C PHE A 20 -13.43 8.23 -0.73
N LEU A 21 -14.47 7.45 -0.46
CA LEU A 21 -14.48 6.01 -0.75
C LEU A 21 -14.37 5.72 -2.25
N LEU A 22 -15.13 6.43 -3.09
CA LEU A 22 -15.06 6.27 -4.54
C LEU A 22 -13.65 6.57 -5.06
N ILE A 23 -13.08 7.71 -4.68
CA ILE A 23 -11.71 8.10 -5.05
C ILE A 23 -10.71 7.04 -4.57
N SER A 24 -10.88 6.53 -3.35
CA SER A 24 -10.02 5.46 -2.82
C SER A 24 -10.16 4.17 -3.63
N VAL A 25 -11.35 3.77 -4.04
CA VAL A 25 -11.54 2.59 -4.91
C VAL A 25 -10.89 2.79 -6.27
N LEU A 26 -11.06 3.97 -6.88
CA LEU A 26 -10.41 4.30 -8.15
C LEU A 26 -8.89 4.28 -8.03
N TYR A 27 -8.35 4.86 -6.96
CA TYR A 27 -6.91 4.83 -6.68
C TYR A 27 -6.40 3.40 -6.47
N PHE A 28 -7.08 2.58 -5.66
CA PHE A 28 -6.58 1.25 -5.33
C PHE A 28 -6.64 0.27 -6.49
N PHE A 29 -7.66 0.37 -7.35
CA PHE A 29 -7.93 -0.67 -8.35
C PHE A 29 -7.89 -0.17 -9.80
N PHE A 30 -7.96 1.13 -10.05
CA PHE A 30 -8.13 1.67 -11.41
C PHE A 30 -7.09 2.72 -11.80
N ASN A 31 -6.11 3.04 -10.93
CA ASN A 31 -5.21 4.19 -11.11
C ASN A 31 -4.29 4.13 -12.35
N GLY A 32 -4.12 2.97 -12.98
CA GLY A 32 -3.27 2.81 -14.17
C GLY A 32 -3.95 2.11 -15.35
N ILE A 33 -5.27 1.89 -15.28
CA ILE A 33 -5.95 1.15 -16.36
C ILE A 33 -6.03 2.04 -17.60
N PHE A 34 -5.68 1.46 -18.76
CA PHE A 34 -5.61 2.11 -20.07
C PHE A 34 -4.53 3.18 -20.23
N LEU A 35 -3.62 3.32 -19.26
CA LEU A 35 -2.48 4.22 -19.35
C LEU A 35 -1.21 3.47 -19.75
N PRO A 36 -0.23 4.16 -20.38
CA PRO A 36 1.10 3.60 -20.58
C PRO A 36 1.74 3.14 -19.27
N GLN A 37 2.57 2.08 -19.33
CA GLN A 37 3.21 1.54 -18.14
C GLN A 37 4.00 2.61 -17.38
N GLY A 38 3.74 2.72 -16.08
CA GLY A 38 4.37 3.69 -15.18
C GLY A 38 3.67 5.04 -15.10
N LEU A 39 2.70 5.36 -15.97
CA LEU A 39 1.87 6.56 -15.87
C LEU A 39 0.57 6.25 -15.14
N LEU A 40 0.23 7.06 -14.13
CA LEU A 40 -0.97 6.89 -13.32
C LEU A 40 -1.92 8.08 -13.46
N TYR A 41 -3.21 7.86 -13.21
CA TYR A 41 -4.18 8.97 -13.15
C TYR A 41 -3.83 9.97 -12.05
N THR A 42 -3.23 9.52 -10.94
CA THR A 42 -2.68 10.42 -9.92
C THR A 42 -1.56 11.33 -10.44
N ASP A 43 -0.78 10.89 -11.42
CA ASP A 43 0.26 11.73 -12.04
C ASP A 43 -0.39 12.80 -12.94
N LEU A 44 -1.37 12.39 -13.74
CA LEU A 44 -2.12 13.31 -14.61
C LEU A 44 -2.91 14.36 -13.81
N LEU A 45 -3.40 13.99 -12.64
CA LEU A 45 -4.14 14.88 -11.72
C LEU A 45 -3.23 15.74 -10.84
N ALA A 46 -1.90 15.62 -10.95
CA ALA A 46 -0.97 16.39 -10.13
C ALA A 46 -1.17 17.92 -10.21
N PRO A 47 -1.46 18.55 -11.37
CA PRO A 47 -1.76 19.98 -11.42
C PRO A 47 -2.98 20.36 -10.58
N PHE A 48 -4.02 19.52 -10.57
CA PHE A 48 -5.21 19.72 -9.75
C PHE A 48 -4.87 19.59 -8.26
N PHE A 49 -4.03 18.63 -7.88
CA PHE A 49 -3.57 18.47 -6.49
C PHE A 49 -2.69 19.63 -6.03
N ILE A 50 -1.82 20.18 -6.88
CA ILE A 50 -1.04 21.39 -6.58
C ILE A 50 -1.98 22.58 -6.36
N TRP A 51 -2.95 22.78 -7.25
CA TRP A 51 -3.96 23.83 -7.08
C TRP A 51 -4.76 23.67 -5.78
N TRP A 52 -5.13 22.43 -5.44
CA TRP A 52 -5.80 22.14 -4.18
C TRP A 52 -4.91 22.43 -2.96
N LEU A 53 -3.64 22.01 -2.98
CA LEU A 53 -2.67 22.31 -1.90
C LEU A 53 -2.42 23.82 -1.72
N TYR A 54 -2.46 24.59 -2.82
CA TYR A 54 -2.43 26.05 -2.78
C TYR A 54 -3.63 26.62 -2.01
N ARG A 55 -4.84 26.14 -2.30
CA ARG A 55 -6.07 26.57 -1.61
C ARG A 55 -6.09 26.19 -0.12
N HIS A 56 -5.41 25.12 0.26
CA HIS A 56 -5.28 24.67 1.65
C HIS A 56 -4.04 25.22 2.37
N PHE A 57 -3.29 26.16 1.76
CA PHE A 57 -2.09 26.81 2.32
C PHE A 57 -0.95 25.84 2.71
N GLN A 58 -0.83 24.70 2.01
CA GLN A 58 0.17 23.66 2.31
C GLN A 58 1.25 23.49 1.24
N LEU A 59 1.38 24.40 0.26
CA LEU A 59 2.41 24.31 -0.79
C LEU A 59 3.84 24.29 -0.25
N HIS A 60 4.09 24.91 0.91
CA HIS A 60 5.42 24.94 1.52
C HIS A 60 5.97 23.53 1.78
N LEU A 61 5.10 22.52 1.95
CA LEU A 61 5.51 21.12 2.11
C LEU A 61 6.23 20.57 0.86
N LEU A 62 5.89 21.08 -0.34
CA LEU A 62 6.55 20.70 -1.59
C LEU A 62 7.96 21.31 -1.71
N LEU A 63 8.28 22.38 -0.97
CA LEU A 63 9.62 22.96 -0.99
C LEU A 63 10.66 22.02 -0.38
N TYR A 64 10.27 21.19 0.59
CA TYR A 64 11.15 20.17 1.16
C TYR A 64 11.59 19.14 0.12
N PHE A 65 10.76 18.84 -0.88
CA PHE A 65 11.15 17.96 -1.97
C PHE A 65 12.30 18.55 -2.78
N PHE A 66 12.21 19.82 -3.18
CA PHE A 66 13.27 20.49 -3.93
C PHE A 66 14.54 20.62 -3.08
N ALA A 67 14.42 21.00 -1.81
CA ALA A 67 15.56 21.10 -0.90
C ALA A 67 16.28 19.74 -0.75
N PHE A 68 15.53 18.66 -0.55
CA PHE A 68 16.10 17.31 -0.40
C PHE A 68 16.71 16.77 -1.69
N THR A 69 16.10 17.04 -2.85
CA THR A 69 16.54 16.47 -4.13
C THR A 69 17.67 17.25 -4.80
N THR A 70 17.83 18.54 -4.49
CA THR A 70 18.92 19.39 -5.01
C THR A 70 20.31 18.72 -5.03
N PRO A 71 20.84 18.16 -3.92
CA PRO A 71 22.16 17.52 -3.94
C PRO A 71 22.25 16.37 -4.94
N PHE A 72 21.17 15.58 -5.10
CA PHE A 72 21.14 14.48 -6.06
C PHE A 72 21.09 14.98 -7.51
N ILE A 73 20.37 16.07 -7.77
CA ILE A 73 20.35 16.74 -9.09
C ILE A 73 21.77 17.15 -9.47
N LEU A 74 22.50 17.79 -8.55
CA LEU A 74 23.87 18.26 -8.79
C LEU A 74 24.82 17.10 -9.09
N ILE A 75 24.76 16.01 -8.31
CA ILE A 75 25.59 14.81 -8.53
C ILE A 75 25.29 14.18 -9.88
N HIS A 76 24.01 14.00 -10.24
CA HIS A 76 23.66 13.39 -11.52
C HIS A 76 24.14 14.20 -12.73
N PHE A 77 24.05 15.53 -12.67
CA PHE A 77 24.55 16.38 -13.75
C PHE A 77 26.08 16.48 -13.77
N HIS A 78 26.74 16.43 -12.62
CA HIS A 78 28.20 16.28 -12.54
C HIS A 78 28.67 14.99 -13.24
N ASP A 79 27.93 13.89 -13.06
CA ASP A 79 28.22 12.58 -13.67
C ASP A 79 27.70 12.46 -15.12
N ASN A 80 27.37 13.57 -15.77
CA ASN A 80 26.91 13.65 -17.17
C ASN A 80 25.65 12.81 -17.47
N ALA A 81 24.72 12.70 -16.50
CA ALA A 81 23.43 12.06 -16.75
C ALA A 81 22.68 12.76 -17.88
N SER A 82 22.05 11.97 -18.76
CA SER A 82 21.25 12.51 -19.86
C SER A 82 20.10 13.39 -19.33
N PRO A 83 20.05 14.69 -19.67
CA PRO A 83 19.06 15.60 -19.11
C PRO A 83 17.62 15.17 -19.37
N TRP A 84 17.34 14.65 -20.57
CA TRP A 84 15.99 14.25 -20.98
C TRP A 84 15.40 13.15 -20.08
N TYR A 85 16.14 12.05 -19.89
CA TYR A 85 15.68 10.94 -19.04
C TYR A 85 15.61 11.34 -17.57
N TYR A 86 16.53 12.21 -17.13
CA TYR A 86 16.53 12.73 -15.77
C TYR A 86 15.27 13.55 -15.49
N TYR A 87 14.97 14.56 -16.32
CA TYR A 87 13.79 15.40 -16.13
C TYR A 87 12.48 14.61 -16.18
N ARG A 88 12.35 13.64 -17.11
CA ARG A 88 11.16 12.79 -17.17
C ARG A 88 10.96 12.02 -15.87
N SER A 89 12.01 11.42 -15.33
CA SER A 89 11.95 10.66 -14.07
C SER A 89 11.68 11.58 -12.88
N TYR A 90 12.28 12.78 -12.89
CA TYR A 90 12.12 13.78 -11.83
C TYR A 90 10.69 14.32 -11.76
N ILE A 91 10.05 14.58 -12.91
CA ILE A 91 8.65 15.00 -12.99
C ILE A 91 7.73 13.91 -12.42
N MET A 92 7.91 12.65 -12.83
CA MET A 92 7.12 11.52 -12.30
C MET A 92 7.32 11.34 -10.79
N PHE A 93 8.54 11.55 -10.29
CA PHE A 93 8.78 11.50 -8.84
C PHE A 93 8.09 12.66 -8.12
N PHE A 94 8.14 13.87 -8.69
CA PHE A 94 7.46 15.04 -8.16
C PHE A 94 5.94 14.86 -8.11
N THR A 95 5.30 14.31 -9.15
CA THR A 95 3.85 14.05 -9.14
C THR A 95 3.45 13.05 -8.06
N ALA A 96 4.24 11.99 -7.86
CA ALA A 96 4.03 11.04 -6.76
C ALA A 96 4.12 11.72 -5.38
N VAL A 97 5.08 12.64 -5.18
CA VAL A 97 5.23 13.41 -3.94
C VAL A 97 4.07 14.38 -3.73
N VAL A 98 3.63 15.08 -4.79
CA VAL A 98 2.43 15.94 -4.75
C VAL A 98 1.21 15.15 -4.28
N PHE A 99 1.00 13.95 -4.84
CA PHE A 99 -0.10 13.09 -4.41
C PHE A 99 0.05 12.64 -2.96
N ALA A 100 1.24 12.23 -2.52
CA ALA A 100 1.50 11.81 -1.15
C ALA A 100 1.25 12.94 -0.13
N VAL A 101 1.70 14.16 -0.43
CA VAL A 101 1.44 15.35 0.39
C VAL A 101 -0.05 15.68 0.42
N SER A 102 -0.73 15.63 -0.73
CA SER A 102 -2.17 15.88 -0.82
C SER A 102 -2.96 14.87 0.01
N PHE A 103 -2.59 13.58 -0.08
CA PHE A 103 -3.17 12.54 0.75
C PHE A 103 -2.91 12.81 2.23
N TYR A 104 -1.69 13.15 2.63
CA TYR A 104 -1.37 13.50 4.02
C TYR A 104 -2.20 14.67 4.55
N VAL A 105 -2.35 15.75 3.79
CA VAL A 105 -3.17 16.91 4.17
C VAL A 105 -4.64 16.48 4.28
N SER A 106 -5.14 15.68 3.34
CA SER A 106 -6.52 15.15 3.43
C SER A 106 -6.73 14.36 4.72
N LEU A 107 -5.78 13.50 5.13
CA LEU A 107 -5.91 12.73 6.37
C LEU A 107 -6.01 13.62 7.61
N LYS A 108 -5.33 14.78 7.63
CA LYS A 108 -5.44 15.74 8.73
C LYS A 108 -6.82 16.38 8.84
N GLU A 109 -7.59 16.43 7.76
CA GLU A 109 -8.98 16.90 7.77
C GLU A 109 -9.95 15.90 8.41
N GLY A 110 -9.45 14.73 8.82
CA GLY A 110 -10.14 13.82 9.75
C GLY A 110 -10.91 12.68 9.11
N TYR A 111 -10.72 12.38 7.82
CA TYR A 111 -11.44 11.28 7.14
C TYR A 111 -11.34 9.96 7.90
N ALA A 112 -12.47 9.28 8.03
CA ALA A 112 -12.53 7.99 8.71
C ALA A 112 -11.92 6.88 7.84
N LEU A 113 -10.64 6.58 8.05
CA LEU A 113 -9.92 5.54 7.29
C LEU A 113 -10.45 4.12 7.54
N SER A 114 -10.94 3.83 8.74
CA SER A 114 -11.39 2.48 9.11
C SER A 114 -12.47 1.89 8.18
N PRO A 115 -13.60 2.59 7.90
CA PRO A 115 -14.60 2.09 6.97
C PRO A 115 -14.06 1.95 5.54
N VAL A 116 -13.19 2.86 5.10
CA VAL A 116 -12.60 2.87 3.76
C VAL A 116 -11.68 1.67 3.56
N PHE A 117 -10.72 1.46 4.47
CA PHE A 117 -9.83 0.30 4.43
C PHE A 117 -10.59 -1.02 4.53
N LYS A 118 -11.67 -1.08 5.32
CA LYS A 118 -12.53 -2.27 5.35
C LYS A 118 -13.19 -2.55 4.01
N LYS A 119 -13.70 -1.53 3.32
CA LYS A 119 -14.30 -1.69 1.99
C LYS A 119 -13.26 -2.09 0.95
N ILE A 120 -12.09 -1.45 0.96
CA ILE A 120 -10.97 -1.82 0.09
C ILE A 120 -10.56 -3.28 0.32
N LEU A 121 -10.40 -3.71 1.58
CA LEU A 121 -10.02 -5.09 1.88
C LEU A 121 -11.06 -6.11 1.38
N ILE A 122 -12.35 -5.85 1.60
CA ILE A 122 -13.43 -6.73 1.13
C ILE A 122 -13.42 -6.81 -0.40
N LEU A 123 -13.32 -5.66 -1.08
CA LEU A 123 -13.29 -5.61 -2.54
C LEU A 123 -12.04 -6.29 -3.10
N ASN A 124 -10.88 -6.05 -2.49
CA ASN A 124 -9.63 -6.70 -2.85
C ASN A 124 -9.72 -8.22 -2.72
N PHE A 125 -10.26 -8.72 -1.61
CA PHE A 125 -10.42 -10.14 -1.40
C PHE A 125 -11.43 -10.77 -2.38
N GLY A 126 -12.53 -10.06 -2.68
CA GLY A 126 -13.47 -10.48 -3.72
C GLY A 126 -12.81 -10.57 -5.10
N LEU A 127 -12.05 -9.55 -5.49
CA LEU A 127 -11.28 -9.56 -6.73
C LEU A 127 -10.21 -10.64 -6.75
N PHE A 128 -9.58 -10.95 -5.62
CA PHE A 128 -8.67 -12.07 -5.48
C PHE A 128 -9.37 -13.42 -5.73
N CYS A 129 -10.55 -13.65 -5.16
CA CYS A 129 -11.34 -14.84 -5.44
C CYS A 129 -11.69 -14.94 -6.93
N LEU A 130 -12.08 -13.83 -7.57
CA LEU A 130 -12.30 -13.78 -9.01
C LEU A 130 -11.03 -14.06 -9.82
N ALA A 131 -9.87 -13.56 -9.36
CA ALA A 131 -8.58 -13.82 -9.99
C ALA A 131 -8.19 -15.31 -9.95
N LEU A 132 -8.52 -16.02 -8.85
CA LEU A 132 -8.33 -17.47 -8.76
C LEU A 132 -9.21 -18.21 -9.78
N LEU A 133 -10.46 -17.78 -9.96
CA LEU A 133 -11.32 -18.34 -11.01
C LEU A 133 -10.76 -18.04 -12.41
N ALA A 134 -10.23 -16.83 -12.62
CA ALA A 134 -9.62 -16.39 -13.87
C ALA A 134 -8.39 -17.22 -14.30
N LEU A 135 -7.75 -17.97 -13.39
CA LEU A 135 -6.68 -18.91 -13.76
C LEU A 135 -7.14 -19.99 -14.75
N HIS A 136 -8.44 -20.31 -14.78
CA HIS A 136 -9.00 -21.30 -15.70
C HIS A 136 -9.30 -20.73 -17.09
N PHE A 137 -9.17 -19.41 -17.29
CA PHE A 137 -9.52 -18.72 -18.53
C PHE A 137 -8.30 -17.96 -19.09
N PRO A 138 -7.63 -18.47 -20.15
CA PRO A 138 -6.38 -17.91 -20.68
C PRO A 138 -6.41 -16.40 -20.96
N GLU A 139 -7.56 -15.89 -21.42
CA GLU A 139 -7.75 -14.46 -21.74
C GLU A 139 -7.73 -13.57 -20.49
N LEU A 140 -8.28 -14.05 -19.38
CA LEU A 140 -8.38 -13.29 -18.12
C LEU A 140 -7.09 -13.35 -17.30
N ILE A 141 -6.23 -14.34 -17.52
CA ILE A 141 -4.98 -14.48 -16.77
C ILE A 141 -4.13 -13.20 -16.88
N LYS A 142 -3.98 -12.64 -18.09
CA LYS A 142 -3.18 -11.43 -18.31
C LYS A 142 -3.74 -10.19 -17.60
N ALA A 143 -5.05 -10.15 -17.36
CA ALA A 143 -5.68 -9.08 -16.64
C ALA A 143 -5.28 -9.13 -15.16
N PHE A 144 -5.43 -10.27 -14.49
CA PHE A 144 -5.26 -10.39 -13.02
C PHE A 144 -3.86 -10.81 -12.57
N TRP A 145 -3.08 -11.44 -13.44
CA TRP A 145 -1.81 -12.09 -13.09
C TRP A 145 -0.65 -11.53 -13.90
N TYR A 146 0.48 -11.38 -13.22
CA TYR A 146 1.75 -10.98 -13.77
C TYR A 146 2.57 -12.22 -14.10
N LEU A 147 2.80 -12.45 -15.40
CA LEU A 147 3.43 -13.66 -15.93
C LEU A 147 4.93 -13.49 -16.22
N LYS A 148 5.54 -12.35 -15.92
CA LYS A 148 6.99 -12.22 -16.09
C LYS A 148 7.70 -13.08 -15.04
N PRO A 149 8.78 -13.80 -15.41
CA PRO A 149 9.55 -14.59 -14.46
C PRO A 149 10.15 -13.70 -13.37
N ILE A 150 10.40 -14.29 -12.20
CA ILE A 150 11.07 -13.61 -11.08
C ILE A 150 12.57 -13.49 -11.38
N THR A 151 13.16 -14.58 -11.88
CA THR A 151 14.58 -14.71 -12.21
C THR A 151 14.70 -15.21 -13.66
N PRO A 152 15.62 -14.67 -14.47
CA PRO A 152 15.91 -15.21 -15.79
C PRO A 152 16.23 -16.72 -15.71
N GLY A 153 15.67 -17.51 -16.63
CA GLY A 153 15.91 -18.96 -16.68
C GLY A 153 15.02 -19.83 -15.78
N VAL A 154 14.13 -19.24 -14.96
CA VAL A 154 13.13 -19.98 -14.18
C VAL A 154 11.75 -19.82 -14.81
N ASN A 155 10.98 -20.90 -14.85
CA ASN A 155 9.59 -20.89 -15.34
C ASN A 155 8.78 -19.79 -14.65
N SER A 156 7.99 -19.05 -15.44
CA SER A 156 7.15 -17.99 -14.91
C SER A 156 6.00 -18.56 -14.08
N PHE A 157 5.98 -18.22 -12.79
CA PHE A 157 4.83 -18.47 -11.92
C PHE A 157 3.88 -17.26 -11.93
N PRO A 158 2.54 -17.45 -12.09
CA PRO A 158 1.59 -16.35 -12.06
C PRO A 158 1.60 -15.61 -10.71
N ARG A 159 1.86 -14.30 -10.75
CA ARG A 159 1.84 -13.43 -9.55
C ARG A 159 0.63 -12.52 -9.56
N LEU A 160 -0.13 -12.47 -8.49
CA LEU A 160 -1.32 -11.61 -8.42
C LEU A 160 -0.93 -10.13 -8.59
N LYS A 161 -1.51 -9.46 -9.58
CA LYS A 161 -1.42 -8.01 -9.79
C LYS A 161 -2.77 -7.31 -9.84
N LEU A 162 -3.87 -8.07 -9.99
CA LEU A 162 -5.20 -7.52 -10.32
C LEU A 162 -5.07 -6.52 -11.48
N PHE A 163 -5.78 -5.41 -11.45
CA PHE A 163 -5.78 -4.40 -12.51
C PHE A 163 -4.57 -3.46 -12.50
N THR A 164 -3.49 -3.79 -11.77
CA THR A 164 -2.26 -3.01 -11.82
C THR A 164 -1.29 -3.52 -12.90
N TYR A 165 -0.24 -2.75 -13.16
CA TYR A 165 0.78 -3.09 -14.15
C TYR A 165 1.77 -4.15 -13.65
N GLU A 166 2.06 -4.19 -12.35
CA GLU A 166 3.03 -5.11 -11.73
C GLU A 166 2.58 -5.60 -10.35
N ALA A 167 2.98 -6.83 -10.02
CA ALA A 167 2.64 -7.46 -8.75
C ALA A 167 3.20 -6.70 -7.54
N SER A 168 4.42 -6.18 -7.62
CA SER A 168 5.05 -5.36 -6.57
C SER A 168 4.30 -4.05 -6.30
N TYR A 169 3.87 -3.36 -7.36
CA TYR A 169 3.07 -2.15 -7.24
C TYR A 169 1.71 -2.43 -6.57
N TYR A 170 1.05 -3.53 -6.94
CA TYR A 170 -0.18 -3.98 -6.27
C TYR A 170 0.04 -4.20 -4.76
N SER A 171 1.08 -4.93 -4.37
CA SER A 171 1.37 -5.19 -2.95
C SER A 171 1.70 -3.91 -2.19
N LEU A 172 2.46 -3.00 -2.81
CA LEU A 172 2.86 -1.73 -2.20
C LEU A 172 1.63 -0.86 -1.92
N LEU A 173 0.71 -0.81 -2.88
CA LEU A 173 -0.54 -0.09 -2.75
C LEU A 173 -1.44 -0.66 -1.63
N LEU A 174 -1.45 -1.98 -1.41
CA LEU A 174 -2.15 -2.60 -0.28
C LEU A 174 -1.41 -2.54 1.07
N ALA A 175 -0.12 -2.21 1.10
CA ALA A 175 0.68 -2.17 2.33
C ALA A 175 0.04 -1.36 3.48
N PRO A 176 -0.49 -0.13 3.31
CA PRO A 176 -1.14 0.59 4.41
C PRO A 176 -2.39 -0.11 4.94
N VAL A 177 -3.18 -0.76 4.06
CA VAL A 177 -4.36 -1.53 4.44
C VAL A 177 -3.93 -2.77 5.24
N ALA A 178 -2.88 -3.46 4.78
CA ALA A 178 -2.34 -4.63 5.43
C ALA A 178 -1.78 -4.30 6.82
N ILE A 179 -0.92 -3.27 6.94
CA ILE A 179 -0.37 -2.79 8.21
C ILE A 179 -1.51 -2.44 9.17
N TYR A 180 -2.50 -1.69 8.70
CA TYR A 180 -3.66 -1.34 9.53
C TYR A 180 -4.37 -2.57 10.09
N PHE A 181 -4.66 -3.58 9.25
CA PHE A 181 -5.38 -4.77 9.70
C PHE A 181 -4.53 -5.73 10.52
N TYR A 182 -3.24 -5.87 10.24
CA TYR A 182 -2.33 -6.63 11.10
C TYR A 182 -2.19 -5.99 12.48
N LEU A 183 -2.00 -4.67 12.56
CA LEU A 183 -2.03 -3.96 13.83
C LEU A 183 -3.38 -4.11 14.54
N ARG A 184 -4.48 -4.06 13.79
CA ARG A 184 -5.82 -4.27 14.34
C ARG A 184 -6.00 -5.66 14.95
N LEU A 185 -5.52 -6.70 14.26
CA LEU A 185 -5.53 -8.10 14.74
C LEU A 185 -4.67 -8.28 15.99
N CYS A 186 -3.51 -7.63 16.05
CA CYS A 186 -2.61 -7.69 17.19
C CYS A 186 -3.19 -6.97 18.43
N LEU A 187 -3.68 -5.75 18.24
CA LEU A 187 -4.00 -4.84 19.34
C LEU A 187 -5.46 -4.90 19.80
N PHE A 188 -6.40 -5.26 18.94
CA PHE A 188 -7.84 -5.17 19.23
C PHE A 188 -8.54 -6.52 19.08
N LYS A 189 -9.60 -6.72 19.89
CA LYS A 189 -10.50 -7.86 19.68
C LYS A 189 -11.28 -7.62 18.39
N THR A 190 -11.16 -8.53 17.44
CA THR A 190 -11.86 -8.48 16.15
C THR A 190 -12.86 -9.61 16.05
N LYS A 191 -13.98 -9.36 15.36
CA LYS A 191 -14.91 -10.43 15.00
C LYS A 191 -14.30 -11.21 13.84
N LYS A 192 -14.21 -12.55 13.96
CA LYS A 192 -13.63 -13.45 12.95
C LYS A 192 -12.16 -13.10 12.58
N PRO A 193 -11.22 -13.15 13.54
CA PRO A 193 -9.81 -12.78 13.30
C PRO A 193 -9.15 -13.61 12.19
N ALA A 194 -9.46 -14.91 12.11
CA ALA A 194 -8.91 -15.80 11.08
C ALA A 194 -9.31 -15.36 9.67
N LEU A 195 -10.59 -15.04 9.45
CA LEU A 195 -11.06 -14.54 8.16
C LEU A 195 -10.36 -13.23 7.79
N LEU A 196 -10.28 -12.30 8.75
CA LEU A 196 -9.61 -11.01 8.52
C LEU A 196 -8.12 -11.20 8.17
N PHE A 197 -7.44 -12.12 8.83
CA PHE A 197 -6.05 -12.47 8.51
C PHE A 197 -5.94 -13.05 7.10
N LEU A 198 -6.78 -14.01 6.74
CA LEU A 198 -6.78 -14.63 5.40
C LEU A 198 -7.06 -13.60 4.30
N MET A 199 -8.01 -12.69 4.53
CA MET A 199 -8.36 -11.64 3.56
C MET A 199 -7.19 -10.70 3.24
N VAL A 200 -6.29 -10.48 4.20
CA VAL A 200 -5.09 -9.65 4.01
C VAL A 200 -3.94 -10.50 3.45
N THR A 201 -3.66 -11.63 4.08
CA THR A 201 -2.46 -12.43 3.83
C THR A 201 -2.52 -13.17 2.50
N LEU A 202 -3.65 -13.77 2.12
CA LEU A 202 -3.72 -14.55 0.88
C LEU A 202 -3.45 -13.70 -0.38
N PRO A 203 -4.13 -12.56 -0.60
CA PRO A 203 -3.84 -11.76 -1.79
C PRO A 203 -2.41 -11.21 -1.80
N LEU A 204 -1.84 -10.86 -0.65
CA LEU A 204 -0.43 -10.44 -0.56
C LEU A 204 0.51 -11.60 -0.85
N PHE A 205 0.26 -12.79 -0.32
CA PHE A 205 1.09 -13.96 -0.56
C PHE A 205 1.11 -14.32 -2.05
N PHE A 206 -0.05 -14.37 -2.70
CA PHE A 206 -0.17 -14.68 -4.13
C PHE A 206 0.43 -13.59 -5.04
N SER A 207 0.63 -12.37 -4.54
CA SER A 207 1.39 -11.35 -5.28
C SER A 207 2.89 -11.68 -5.38
N LEU A 208 3.40 -12.52 -4.47
CA LEU A 208 4.81 -12.91 -4.39
C LEU A 208 5.79 -11.73 -4.47
N SER A 209 5.38 -10.57 -3.94
CA SER A 209 6.25 -9.41 -3.81
C SER A 209 7.04 -9.49 -2.50
N PHE A 210 8.08 -10.34 -2.48
CA PHE A 210 8.88 -10.58 -1.27
C PHE A 210 9.46 -9.29 -0.68
N GLY A 211 9.88 -8.33 -1.51
CA GLY A 211 10.37 -7.04 -1.06
C GLY A 211 9.33 -6.25 -0.26
N VAL A 212 8.10 -6.11 -0.79
CA VAL A 212 7.03 -5.37 -0.09
C VAL A 212 6.57 -6.12 1.16
N ILE A 213 6.43 -7.45 1.09
CA ILE A 213 6.06 -8.29 2.23
C ILE A 213 7.12 -8.16 3.34
N ALA A 214 8.41 -8.17 3.00
CA ALA A 214 9.49 -7.96 3.94
C ALA A 214 9.45 -6.56 4.56
N CYS A 215 9.19 -5.50 3.77
CA CYS A 215 9.01 -4.15 4.31
C CYS A 215 7.82 -4.05 5.29
N ILE A 216 6.68 -4.69 4.99
CA ILE A 216 5.53 -4.74 5.91
C ILE A 216 5.93 -5.47 7.20
N GLY A 217 6.58 -6.63 7.09
CA GLY A 217 7.06 -7.41 8.23
C GLY A 217 8.04 -6.63 9.10
N LEU A 218 9.04 -6.01 8.48
CA LEU A 218 10.04 -5.17 9.15
C LEU A 218 9.39 -3.96 9.83
N THR A 219 8.42 -3.31 9.18
CA THR A 219 7.65 -2.20 9.77
C THR A 219 6.92 -2.65 11.04
N LEU A 220 6.22 -3.78 10.98
CA LEU A 220 5.53 -4.34 12.14
C LEU A 220 6.51 -4.73 13.25
N PHE A 221 7.65 -5.33 12.89
CA PHE A 221 8.70 -5.71 13.83
C PHE A 221 9.26 -4.48 14.56
N ILE A 222 9.66 -3.44 13.83
CA ILE A 222 10.16 -2.18 14.40
C ILE A 222 9.10 -1.56 15.32
N LEU A 223 7.83 -1.51 14.90
CA LEU A 223 6.75 -0.99 15.75
C LEU A 223 6.57 -1.79 17.04
N ILE A 224 6.66 -3.11 16.98
CA ILE A 224 6.61 -3.98 18.16
C ILE A 224 7.80 -3.72 19.07
N CYS A 225 9.02 -3.60 18.54
CA CYS A 225 10.21 -3.28 19.33
C CYS A 225 10.07 -1.92 20.04
N LEU A 226 9.69 -0.87 19.30
CA LEU A 226 9.54 0.49 19.84
C LEU A 226 8.41 0.61 20.87
N ARG A 227 7.37 -0.24 20.76
CA ARG A 227 6.19 -0.21 21.65
C ARG A 227 5.99 -1.54 22.37
N ALA A 228 7.06 -2.26 22.71
CA ALA A 228 7.01 -3.63 23.23
C ALA A 228 6.05 -3.80 24.42
N LYS A 229 6.01 -2.83 25.34
CA LYS A 229 5.10 -2.84 26.51
C LYS A 229 3.61 -2.92 26.12
N LEU A 230 3.21 -2.30 25.01
CA LEU A 230 1.83 -2.32 24.52
C LEU A 230 1.46 -3.70 23.94
N PHE A 231 2.40 -4.30 23.19
CA PHE A 231 2.18 -5.53 22.44
C PHE A 231 2.36 -6.79 23.29
N LEU A 232 3.43 -6.88 24.09
CA LEU A 232 3.76 -8.07 24.88
C LEU A 232 2.81 -8.33 26.05
N ARG A 233 2.02 -7.33 26.46
CA ARG A 233 0.93 -7.52 27.44
C ARG A 233 -0.21 -8.39 26.89
N LYS A 234 -0.32 -8.55 25.57
CA LYS A 234 -1.41 -9.31 24.93
C LYS A 234 -0.92 -10.67 24.47
N LYS A 235 -1.43 -11.74 25.11
CA LYS A 235 -1.13 -13.14 24.76
C LYS A 235 -1.37 -13.44 23.27
N SER A 236 -2.38 -12.82 22.65
CA SER A 236 -2.67 -12.98 21.22
C SER A 236 -1.52 -12.55 20.31
N VAL A 237 -0.78 -11.50 20.67
CA VAL A 237 0.37 -11.03 19.90
C VAL A 237 1.54 -12.00 20.04
N VAL A 238 1.75 -12.53 21.24
CA VAL A 238 2.79 -13.54 21.49
C VAL A 238 2.54 -14.78 20.65
N TYR A 239 1.30 -15.31 20.62
CA TYR A 239 0.95 -16.44 19.74
C TYR A 239 1.13 -16.12 18.26
N PHE A 240 0.71 -14.92 17.82
CA PHE A 240 0.88 -14.49 16.44
C PHE A 240 2.37 -14.46 16.03
N LEU A 241 3.23 -13.92 16.89
CA LEU A 241 4.68 -13.87 16.66
C LEU A 241 5.30 -15.27 16.61
N LEU A 242 4.92 -16.16 17.54
CA LEU A 242 5.40 -17.54 17.55
C LEU A 242 4.99 -18.31 16.29
N ILE A 243 3.72 -18.21 15.88
CA ILE A 243 3.22 -18.86 14.66
C ILE A 243 3.93 -18.30 13.43
N SER A 244 4.11 -16.98 13.36
CA SER A 244 4.80 -16.34 12.23
C SER A 244 6.27 -16.77 12.16
N ALA A 245 6.96 -16.86 13.29
CA ALA A 245 8.34 -17.33 13.36
C ALA A 245 8.47 -18.81 12.96
N LEU A 246 7.55 -19.67 13.39
CA LEU A 246 7.51 -21.07 12.99
C LEU A 246 7.26 -21.24 11.48
N LEU A 247 6.33 -20.47 10.92
CA LEU A 247 6.07 -20.47 9.47
C LEU A 247 7.28 -20.00 8.68
N ALA A 248 7.95 -18.92 9.12
CA ALA A 248 9.15 -18.42 8.47
C ALA A 248 10.27 -19.47 8.50
N LEU A 249 10.48 -20.13 9.65
CA LEU A 249 11.46 -21.21 9.79
C LEU A 249 11.14 -22.39 8.87
N ALA A 250 9.87 -22.80 8.79
CA ALA A 250 9.44 -23.88 7.89
C ALA A 250 9.71 -23.55 6.42
N VAL A 251 9.48 -22.31 6.00
CA VAL A 251 9.79 -21.84 4.64
C VAL A 251 11.30 -21.86 4.39
N VAL A 252 12.11 -21.37 5.31
CA VAL A 252 13.58 -21.41 5.19
C VAL A 252 14.08 -22.85 5.07
N ILE A 253 13.59 -23.76 5.90
CA ILE A 253 13.94 -25.18 5.83
C ILE A 253 13.50 -25.79 4.49
N ALA A 254 12.33 -25.44 3.98
CA ALA A 254 11.84 -25.92 2.69
C ALA A 254 12.63 -25.39 1.49
N ILE A 255 13.22 -24.19 1.60
CA ILE A 255 14.09 -23.60 0.56
C ILE A 255 15.51 -24.19 0.60
N LEU A 256 15.99 -24.56 1.79
CA LEU A 256 17.32 -25.15 1.98
C LEU A 256 17.40 -26.64 1.63
N LYS A 257 16.26 -27.29 1.41
CA LYS A 257 16.16 -28.68 0.94
C LYS A 257 15.94 -28.71 -0.57
#